data_AF-A0A832ZCH2-F1
#
_entry.id   AF-A0A832ZCH2-F1
#
_cell.length_a   1.000
_cell.length_b   1.000
_cell.length_c   1.000
_cell.angle_alpha   90.00
_cell.angle_beta   90.00
_cell.angle_gamma   90.00
#
_symmetry.space_group_name_H-M   'P 1'
#
loop_
_entity.id
_entity.type
_entity.pdbx_description
1 polymer ?
#
loop_
_entity_poly.entity_id
_entity_poly.type
_entity_poly.pdbx_seq_one_letter_code
_entity_poly.pdbx_strand_id
1 'polypeptide(L)'
;MASGATLHASRHSGVEGEVEVANIEADVELVDVRALASQIEAVSVRLGGLEERLDGVEARLEGVEELVKQVVGEYGDSSRLVSIARLVGKWKMQTCRYCVHGVCYAWRVPENTKAEGLDIVEVDGVSRLRIVSTPEFCALCPLYEKR
;
A
#
# COMPACT_ATOMS: atom_id res chain seq x y z
N MET A 1 77.48 39.10 75.69
CA MET A 1 76.70 40.34 75.54
C MET A 1 77.32 41.10 74.37
N ALA A 2 76.72 41.37 73.20
CA ALA A 2 75.42 41.13 72.58
C ALA A 2 75.71 40.67 71.13
N SER A 3 75.10 39.60 70.63
CA SER A 3 73.81 39.56 69.93
C SER A 3 73.82 40.29 68.57
N GLY A 4 73.54 39.54 67.49
CA GLY A 4 73.31 40.12 66.16
C GLY A 4 73.44 39.10 65.04
N ALA A 5 72.33 38.49 64.67
CA ALA A 5 72.20 37.34 63.79
C ALA A 5 72.45 37.64 62.29
N THR A 6 72.84 36.56 61.60
CA THR A 6 72.78 36.26 60.16
C THR A 6 71.62 36.89 59.39
N LEU A 7 71.86 37.22 58.11
CA LEU A 7 71.04 36.81 56.95
C LEU A 7 71.72 37.27 55.64
N HIS A 8 72.29 36.32 54.90
CA HIS A 8 72.78 36.53 53.53
C HIS A 8 71.59 36.29 52.59
N ALA A 9 70.95 37.36 52.13
CA ALA A 9 69.82 37.28 51.20
C ALA A 9 70.33 37.03 49.78
N SER A 10 70.00 35.88 49.21
CA SER A 10 70.17 35.58 47.79
C SER A 10 69.27 36.52 46.98
N ARG A 11 69.86 37.39 46.16
CA ARG A 11 69.15 38.16 45.14
C ARG A 11 68.66 37.21 44.05
N HIS A 12 67.40 36.78 44.12
CA HIS A 12 66.68 36.36 42.93
C HIS A 12 66.54 37.59 42.04
N SER A 13 67.11 37.55 40.83
CA SER A 13 66.79 38.45 39.74
C SER A 13 65.33 38.21 39.36
N GLY A 14 64.42 38.91 40.02
CA GLY A 14 63.00 38.92 39.67
C GLY A 14 62.88 39.49 38.28
N VAL A 15 62.56 38.65 37.31
CA VAL A 15 61.99 39.09 36.04
C VAL A 15 60.67 39.74 36.44
N GLU A 16 60.62 41.08 36.42
CA GLU A 16 59.38 41.86 36.44
C GLU A 16 58.65 41.62 35.11
N GLY A 17 58.20 40.39 34.91
CA GLY A 17 57.14 40.10 33.96
C GLY A 17 55.85 40.44 34.67
N GLU A 18 55.23 41.55 34.29
CA GLU A 18 53.82 41.78 34.59
C GLU A 18 53.04 40.60 34.03
N VAL A 19 52.62 39.68 34.90
CA VAL A 19 51.70 38.61 34.53
C VAL A 19 50.34 39.26 34.44
N GLU A 20 49.98 39.71 33.24
CA GLU A 20 48.63 40.12 32.92
C GLU A 20 47.75 38.86 32.97
N VAL A 21 47.05 38.68 34.08
CA VAL A 21 46.04 37.62 34.21
C VAL A 21 44.86 38.05 33.35
N ALA A 22 44.82 37.56 32.11
CA ALA A 22 43.62 37.67 31.28
C ALA A 22 42.50 36.89 31.97
N ASN A 23 41.47 37.59 32.45
CA ASN A 23 40.21 36.96 32.85
C ASN A 23 39.59 36.32 31.60
N ILE A 24 39.74 35.01 31.47
CA ILE A 24 38.99 34.22 30.49
C ILE A 24 37.63 33.94 31.14
N GLU A 25 36.66 34.82 30.91
CA GLU A 25 35.25 34.48 31.15
C GLU A 25 34.85 33.48 30.07
N ALA A 26 34.75 32.21 30.45
CA ALA A 26 34.15 31.20 29.59
C ALA A 26 32.63 31.41 29.61
N ASP A 27 32.06 31.80 28.47
CA ASP A 27 30.61 31.79 28.25
C ASP A 27 30.12 30.34 28.23
N VAL A 28 29.89 29.77 29.41
CA VAL A 28 29.21 28.49 29.56
C VAL A 28 27.72 28.77 29.50
N GLU A 29 27.10 28.51 28.35
CA GLU A 29 25.63 28.45 28.28
C GLU A 29 25.15 27.37 29.25
N LEU A 30 24.42 27.78 30.30
CA LEU A 30 23.77 26.87 31.24
C LEU A 30 22.66 26.12 30.52
N VAL A 31 22.99 24.93 30.04
CA VAL A 31 22.00 23.97 29.55
C VAL A 31 21.14 23.53 30.73
N ASP A 32 19.84 23.82 30.70
CA ASP A 32 18.89 23.28 31.67
C ASP A 32 18.66 21.79 31.39
N VAL A 33 19.49 20.96 32.03
CA VAL A 33 19.44 19.50 31.94
C VAL A 33 18.08 18.94 32.35
N ARG A 34 17.33 19.63 33.24
CA ARG A 34 15.98 19.18 33.65
C ARG A 34 14.96 19.42 32.55
N ALA A 35 15.02 20.59 31.90
CA ALA A 35 14.17 20.88 30.76
C ALA A 35 14.42 19.87 29.62
N LEU A 36 15.69 19.59 29.30
CA LEU A 36 16.04 18.57 28.30
C LEU A 36 15.58 17.17 28.69
N ALA A 37 15.74 16.76 29.95
CA ALA A 37 15.27 15.45 30.41
C ALA A 37 13.76 15.28 30.20
N SER A 38 12.97 16.32 30.51
CA SER A 38 11.51 16.29 30.30
C SER A 38 11.12 16.22 28.82
N GLN A 39 11.85 16.90 27.94
CA GLN A 39 11.66 16.80 26.50
C GLN A 39 12.00 15.41 25.97
N ILE A 40 13.09 14.81 26.44
CA ILE A 40 13.49 13.45 26.07
C ILE A 40 12.44 12.43 26.50
N GLU A 41 11.89 12.55 27.71
CA GLU A 41 10.81 11.69 28.20
C GLU A 41 9.54 11.83 27.33
N ALA A 42 9.14 13.06 27.02
CA ALA A 42 8.00 13.33 26.14
C ALA A 42 8.21 12.75 24.73
N VAL A 43 9.43 12.85 24.18
CA VAL A 43 9.79 12.22 22.90
C VAL A 43 9.73 10.70 23.01
N SER A 44 10.24 10.11 24.09
CA SER A 44 10.26 8.66 24.30
C SER A 44 8.84 8.07 24.35
N VAL A 45 7.92 8.73 25.07
CA VAL A 45 6.50 8.34 25.10
C VAL A 45 5.87 8.42 23.71
N ARG A 46 6.15 9.48 22.95
CA ARG A 46 5.64 9.64 21.58
C ARG A 46 6.19 8.57 20.64
N LEU A 47 7.45 8.18 20.78
CA LEU A 47 8.07 7.11 20.00
C LEU A 47 7.43 5.76 20.31
N GLY A 48 7.21 5.42 21.58
CA GLY A 48 6.50 4.19 21.95
C GLY A 48 5.07 4.14 21.39
N GLY A 49 4.35 5.26 21.41
CA GLY A 49 3.03 5.35 20.77
C GLY A 49 3.07 5.27 19.23
N LEU A 50 4.19 5.59 18.59
CA LEU A 50 4.37 5.39 17.14
C LEU A 50 4.70 3.94 16.81
N GLU A 51 5.50 3.26 17.63
CA GLU A 51 5.81 1.83 17.50
C GLU A 51 4.52 0.98 17.56
N GLU A 52 3.67 1.19 18.57
CA GLU A 52 2.40 0.45 18.70
C GLU A 52 1.46 0.69 17.49
N ARG A 53 1.44 1.93 16.98
CA ARG A 53 0.66 2.26 15.78
C ARG A 53 1.23 1.61 14.53
N LEU A 54 2.54 1.45 14.44
CA LEU A 54 3.20 0.78 13.32
C LEU A 54 2.88 -0.71 13.33
N ASP A 55 2.98 -1.37 14.48
CA ASP A 55 2.58 -2.77 14.65
C ASP A 55 1.10 -2.99 14.25
N GLY A 56 0.23 -2.05 14.65
CA GLY A 56 -1.18 -2.07 14.25
C GLY A 56 -1.41 -1.87 12.75
N VAL A 57 -0.52 -1.13 12.05
CA VAL A 57 -0.57 -0.98 10.59
C VAL A 57 -0.07 -2.25 9.90
N GLU A 58 1.02 -2.85 10.38
CA GLU A 58 1.57 -4.09 9.84
C GLU A 58 0.55 -5.23 9.89
N ALA A 59 -0.10 -5.45 11.04
CA ALA A 59 -1.14 -6.47 11.18
C ALA A 59 -2.33 -6.25 10.23
N ARG A 60 -2.69 -4.99 9.97
CA ARG A 60 -3.76 -4.66 9.01
C ARG A 60 -3.32 -4.90 7.57
N LEU A 61 -2.06 -4.64 7.25
CA LEU A 61 -1.52 -4.92 5.92
C LEU A 61 -1.44 -6.43 5.65
N GLU A 62 -1.01 -7.24 6.62
CA GLU A 62 -1.05 -8.70 6.52
C GLU A 62 -2.47 -9.22 6.26
N GLY A 63 -3.46 -8.68 6.97
CA GLY A 63 -4.87 -9.02 6.74
C GLY A 63 -5.37 -8.62 5.34
N VAL A 64 -4.93 -7.47 4.81
CA VAL A 64 -5.25 -7.04 3.44
C VAL A 64 -4.58 -7.95 2.41
N GLU A 65 -3.32 -8.32 2.61
CA GLU A 65 -2.61 -9.22 1.69
C GLU A 65 -3.31 -10.57 1.55
N GLU A 66 -3.80 -11.14 2.66
CA GLU A 66 -4.51 -12.41 2.63
C GLU A 66 -5.85 -12.31 1.89
N LEU A 67 -6.62 -11.26 2.15
CA LEU A 67 -7.86 -10.99 1.41
C LEU A 67 -7.61 -10.81 -0.08
N VAL A 68 -6.54 -10.09 -0.47
CA VAL A 68 -6.18 -9.91 -1.88
C VAL A 68 -5.80 -11.23 -2.53
N LYS A 69 -5.00 -12.08 -1.86
CA LYS A 69 -4.65 -13.42 -2.36
C LYS A 69 -5.89 -14.26 -2.59
N GLN A 70 -6.83 -14.26 -1.64
CA GLN A 70 -8.09 -14.98 -1.77
C GLN A 70 -8.90 -14.49 -2.98
N VAL A 71 -9.13 -13.18 -3.09
CA VAL A 71 -9.92 -12.59 -4.17
C VAL A 71 -9.27 -12.86 -5.54
N VAL A 72 -7.96 -12.72 -5.65
CA VAL A 72 -7.22 -13.00 -6.90
C VAL A 72 -7.32 -14.49 -7.26
N GLY A 73 -7.23 -15.38 -6.27
CA GLY A 73 -7.43 -16.82 -6.46
C GLY A 73 -8.81 -17.14 -7.01
N GLU A 74 -9.87 -16.69 -6.34
CA GLU A 74 -11.26 -16.90 -6.74
C GLU A 74 -11.57 -16.30 -8.13
N TYR A 75 -11.04 -15.11 -8.41
CA TYR A 75 -11.18 -14.47 -9.72
C TYR A 75 -10.42 -15.24 -10.81
N GLY A 76 -9.24 -15.77 -10.50
CA GLY A 76 -8.44 -16.60 -11.41
C GLY A 76 -9.18 -17.87 -11.84
N ASP A 77 -9.80 -18.57 -10.90
CA ASP A 77 -10.59 -19.77 -11.21
C ASP A 77 -11.85 -19.46 -12.03
N SER A 78 -12.54 -18.36 -11.70
CA SER A 78 -13.67 -17.87 -12.49
C SER A 78 -13.26 -17.51 -13.92
N SER A 79 -12.11 -16.85 -14.09
CA SER A 79 -11.56 -16.44 -15.40
C SER A 79 -11.24 -17.64 -16.30
N ARG A 80 -10.76 -18.76 -15.72
CA ARG A 80 -10.54 -20.01 -16.47
C ARG A 80 -11.85 -20.58 -17.01
N LEU A 81 -12.90 -20.62 -16.20
CA LEU A 81 -14.21 -21.12 -16.63
C LEU A 81 -14.80 -20.24 -17.74
N VAL A 82 -14.70 -18.91 -17.62
CA VAL A 82 -15.13 -17.97 -18.68
C VAL A 82 -14.33 -18.19 -19.97
N SER A 83 -13.03 -18.44 -19.86
CA SER A 83 -12.17 -18.72 -21.03
C SER A 83 -12.58 -20.00 -21.75
N ILE A 84 -12.84 -21.08 -21.00
CA ILE A 84 -13.34 -22.35 -21.55
C ILE A 84 -14.72 -22.14 -22.19
N ALA A 85 -15.63 -21.45 -21.49
CA ALA A 85 -16.97 -21.13 -22.02
C ALA A 85 -16.88 -20.32 -23.32
N ARG A 86 -15.96 -19.37 -23.43
CA ARG A 86 -15.74 -18.60 -24.65
C ARG A 86 -15.30 -19.50 -25.82
N LEU A 87 -14.38 -20.44 -25.58
CA LEU A 87 -13.91 -21.37 -26.61
C LEU A 87 -15.04 -22.31 -27.08
N VAL A 88 -15.72 -22.98 -26.14
CA VAL A 88 -16.84 -23.88 -26.44
C VAL A 88 -17.97 -23.11 -27.12
N GLY A 89 -18.23 -21.90 -26.65
CA GLY A 89 -19.23 -20.99 -27.18
C GLY A 89 -18.96 -20.60 -28.63
N LYS A 90 -17.72 -20.20 -28.94
CA LYS A 90 -17.27 -19.88 -30.31
C LYS A 90 -17.40 -21.06 -31.26
N TRP A 91 -17.09 -22.27 -30.80
CA TRP A 91 -17.30 -23.46 -31.61
C TRP A 91 -18.80 -23.72 -31.84
N LYS A 92 -19.61 -23.73 -30.77
CA LYS A 92 -21.06 -23.96 -30.86
C LYS A 92 -21.77 -22.92 -31.74
N MET A 93 -21.41 -21.64 -31.68
CA MET A 93 -22.05 -20.63 -32.54
C MET A 93 -21.80 -20.88 -34.03
N GLN A 94 -20.67 -21.47 -34.41
CA GLN A 94 -20.35 -21.77 -35.81
C GLN A 94 -21.16 -22.96 -36.32
N THR A 95 -21.48 -23.91 -35.45
CA THR A 95 -22.14 -25.17 -35.81
C THR A 95 -23.63 -25.21 -35.48
N CYS A 96 -24.14 -24.29 -34.66
CA CYS A 96 -25.53 -24.27 -34.19
C CYS A 96 -26.51 -23.87 -35.29
N ARG A 97 -27.63 -24.59 -35.40
CA ARG A 97 -28.75 -24.30 -36.32
C ARG A 97 -29.48 -23.00 -36.00
N TYR A 98 -29.56 -22.65 -34.71
CA TYR A 98 -30.22 -21.43 -34.26
C TYR A 98 -29.35 -20.17 -34.33
N CYS A 99 -28.06 -20.31 -34.68
CA CYS A 99 -27.18 -19.15 -34.89
C CYS A 99 -27.25 -18.72 -36.36
N VAL A 100 -27.93 -17.61 -36.62
CA VAL A 100 -28.08 -17.04 -37.96
C VAL A 100 -27.58 -15.60 -37.93
N HIS A 101 -26.60 -15.29 -38.80
CA HIS A 101 -25.92 -13.98 -38.86
C HIS A 101 -25.41 -13.47 -37.49
N GLY A 102 -24.98 -14.40 -36.63
CA GLY A 102 -24.45 -14.06 -35.31
C GLY A 102 -25.50 -13.73 -34.24
N VAL A 103 -26.78 -13.93 -34.54
CA VAL A 103 -27.90 -13.79 -33.61
C VAL A 103 -28.45 -15.18 -33.27
N CYS A 104 -28.77 -15.40 -31.99
CA CYS A 104 -29.37 -16.64 -31.54
C CYS A 104 -30.90 -16.57 -31.66
N TYR A 105 -31.48 -17.49 -32.42
CA TYR A 105 -32.94 -17.61 -32.58
C TYR A 105 -33.60 -18.52 -31.54
N ALA A 106 -32.83 -19.28 -30.77
CA ALA A 106 -33.34 -20.12 -29.68
C ALA A 106 -33.60 -19.32 -28.40
N TRP A 107 -32.73 -18.35 -28.09
CA TRP A 107 -32.83 -17.57 -26.86
C TRP A 107 -33.71 -16.34 -27.08
N ARG A 108 -34.77 -16.24 -26.28
CA ARG A 108 -35.68 -15.10 -26.25
C ARG A 108 -35.38 -14.26 -25.01
N VAL A 109 -35.13 -12.98 -25.21
CA VAL A 109 -34.82 -12.03 -24.13
C VAL A 109 -36.10 -11.26 -23.78
N PRO A 110 -36.48 -11.13 -22.51
CA PRO A 110 -37.60 -10.27 -22.11
C PRO A 110 -37.38 -8.81 -22.53
N GLU A 111 -38.46 -8.10 -22.88
CA GLU A 111 -38.45 -6.74 -23.47
C GLU A 111 -37.88 -5.63 -22.55
N ASN A 112 -37.48 -5.94 -21.31
CA ASN A 112 -36.90 -4.99 -20.36
C ASN A 112 -35.58 -5.47 -19.75
N THR A 113 -34.90 -6.43 -20.36
CA THR A 113 -33.60 -6.89 -19.87
C THR A 113 -32.52 -5.84 -20.11
N LYS A 114 -32.20 -5.07 -19.07
CA LYS A 114 -30.99 -4.25 -19.00
C LYS A 114 -29.90 -5.08 -18.37
N ALA A 115 -29.09 -5.73 -19.19
CA ALA A 115 -27.92 -6.47 -18.74
C ALA A 115 -26.67 -5.84 -19.33
N GLU A 116 -25.83 -5.27 -18.46
CA GLU A 116 -24.53 -4.74 -18.88
C GLU A 116 -23.69 -5.85 -19.52
N GLY A 117 -23.07 -5.53 -20.66
CA GLY A 117 -22.26 -6.48 -21.41
C GLY A 117 -23.04 -7.46 -22.29
N LEU A 118 -24.38 -7.41 -22.34
CA LEU A 118 -25.17 -8.18 -23.31
C LEU A 118 -25.56 -7.31 -24.51
N ASP A 119 -25.25 -7.82 -25.70
CA ASP A 119 -25.70 -7.24 -26.95
C ASP A 119 -27.06 -7.87 -27.32
N ILE A 120 -28.12 -7.11 -27.05
CA ILE A 120 -29.49 -7.51 -27.32
C ILE A 120 -29.97 -6.77 -28.56
N VAL A 121 -30.53 -7.54 -29.50
CA VAL A 121 -31.03 -7.06 -30.78
C VAL A 121 -32.48 -7.45 -30.95
N GLU A 122 -33.29 -6.56 -31.50
CA GLU A 122 -34.68 -6.86 -31.82
C GLU A 122 -34.78 -7.41 -33.25
N VAL A 123 -35.41 -8.57 -33.39
CA VAL A 123 -35.63 -9.24 -34.68
C VAL A 123 -37.07 -9.74 -34.71
N ASP A 124 -37.86 -9.26 -35.67
CA ASP A 124 -39.28 -9.61 -35.85
C ASP A 124 -40.14 -9.35 -34.60
N GLY A 125 -39.91 -8.23 -33.90
CA GLY A 125 -40.60 -7.88 -32.66
C GLY A 125 -40.19 -8.74 -31.46
N VAL A 126 -39.06 -9.45 -31.55
CA VAL A 126 -38.55 -10.31 -30.47
C VAL A 126 -37.12 -9.91 -30.13
N SER A 127 -36.89 -9.59 -28.85
CA SER A 127 -35.54 -9.34 -28.35
C SER A 127 -34.72 -10.63 -28.26
N ARG A 128 -33.51 -10.61 -28.82
CA ARG A 128 -32.61 -11.76 -28.99
C ARG A 128 -31.18 -11.39 -28.65
N LEU A 129 -30.36 -12.39 -28.34
CA LEU A 129 -28.93 -12.21 -28.05
C LEU A 129 -28.11 -12.25 -29.34
N ARG A 130 -27.24 -11.24 -29.53
CA ARG A 130 -26.13 -11.32 -30.49
C ARG A 130 -24.98 -12.09 -29.85
N ILE A 131 -24.89 -13.37 -30.15
CA ILE A 131 -23.91 -14.30 -29.57
C ILE A 131 -22.48 -14.14 -30.11
N VAL A 132 -22.26 -13.27 -31.11
CA VAL A 132 -20.89 -12.94 -31.59
C VAL A 132 -20.10 -12.17 -30.54
N SER A 133 -20.75 -11.26 -29.83
CA SER A 133 -20.14 -10.46 -28.77
C SER A 133 -20.13 -11.20 -27.43
N THR A 134 -21.01 -12.19 -27.25
CA THR A 134 -21.15 -12.99 -26.02
C THR A 134 -21.25 -14.49 -26.29
N PRO A 135 -20.22 -15.11 -26.89
CA PRO A 135 -20.26 -16.53 -27.27
C PRO A 135 -20.37 -17.47 -26.07
N GLU A 136 -20.01 -17.03 -24.87
CA GLU A 136 -20.06 -17.82 -23.63
C GLU A 136 -21.46 -18.39 -23.36
N PHE A 137 -22.51 -17.66 -23.75
CA PHE A 137 -23.89 -18.14 -23.66
C PHE A 137 -24.14 -19.40 -24.49
N CYS A 138 -23.49 -19.53 -25.64
CA CYS A 138 -23.59 -20.74 -26.46
C CYS A 138 -23.00 -21.96 -25.75
N ALA A 139 -21.96 -21.81 -24.92
CA ALA A 139 -21.39 -22.93 -24.18
C ALA A 139 -22.41 -23.58 -23.26
N LEU A 140 -23.23 -22.74 -22.60
CA LEU A 140 -24.27 -23.14 -21.65
C LEU A 140 -25.62 -23.45 -22.31
N CYS A 141 -25.76 -23.26 -23.62
CA CYS A 141 -27.04 -23.41 -24.31
C CYS A 141 -27.52 -24.87 -24.29
N PRO A 142 -28.65 -25.19 -23.61
CA PRO A 142 -29.22 -26.53 -23.62
C PRO A 142 -29.98 -26.82 -24.91
N LEU A 143 -30.34 -25.79 -25.67
CA LEU A 143 -31.04 -25.85 -26.95
C LEU A 143 -30.06 -25.95 -28.14
N TYR A 144 -28.80 -26.30 -27.91
CA TYR A 144 -27.84 -26.44 -29.00
C TYR A 144 -28.23 -27.62 -29.89
N GLU A 145 -28.44 -27.33 -31.17
CA GLU A 145 -28.62 -28.34 -32.22
C GLU A 145 -27.63 -28.06 -33.35
N LYS A 146 -26.89 -29.08 -33.78
CA LYS A 146 -25.95 -28.96 -34.89
C LYS A 146 -26.71 -28.79 -36.22
N ARG A 147 -26.24 -27.91 -37.10
CA ARG A 147 -26.78 -27.73 -38.46
C ARG A 147 -26.81 -29.03 -39.24
#